data_AF-A0A1F2QNX1-F1
#
_entry.id   AF-A0A1F2QNX1-F1
#
_cell.length_a   1.000
_cell.length_b   1.000
_cell.length_c   1.000
_cell.angle_alpha   90.00
_cell.angle_beta   90.00
_cell.angle_gamma   90.00
#
_symmetry.space_group_name_H-M   'P 1'
#
loop_
_entity.id
_entity.type
_entity.pdbx_description
1 polymer ?
#
loop_
_entity_poly.entity_id
_entity_poly.type
_entity_poly.pdbx_seq_one_letter_code
_entity_poly.pdbx_strand_id
1 'polypeptide(L)' 'MRRGTAAQLALALALRGILAAAAETARQPMLGEPAPTFRLQDLLSGKTISLEDLRGRFVVLHFGASW' A
#
# COMPACT_ATOMS: atom_id res chain seq x y z
N MET A 1 -10.07 40.94 21.76
CA MET A 1 -9.69 39.70 22.49
C MET A 1 -10.32 38.46 21.83
N ARG A 2 -9.46 37.61 21.22
CA ARG A 2 -9.53 36.13 21.15
C ARG A 2 -10.70 35.34 20.52
N ARG A 3 -11.63 35.93 19.76
CA ARG A 3 -12.71 35.12 19.10
C ARG A 3 -12.28 34.34 17.84
N GLY A 4 -11.19 34.72 17.17
CA GLY A 4 -10.74 34.06 15.93
C GLY A 4 -9.85 32.84 16.13
N THR A 5 -9.14 32.76 17.26
CA THR A 5 -8.09 31.75 17.46
C THR A 5 -8.63 30.33 17.63
N ALA A 6 -9.81 30.16 18.25
CA ALA A 6 -10.40 28.84 18.47
C ALA A 6 -10.88 28.21 17.15
N ALA A 7 -11.52 28.99 16.27
CA ALA A 7 -11.96 28.52 14.96
C ALA A 7 -10.77 28.21 14.04
N GLN A 8 -9.71 29.02 14.10
CA GLN A 8 -8.48 28.78 13.35
C GLN A 8 -7.75 27.51 13.83
N LEU A 9 -7.72 27.25 15.15
CA LEU A 9 -7.14 26.03 15.71
C LEU A 9 -7.96 24.79 15.33
N ALA A 10 -9.30 24.89 15.39
CA ALA A 10 -10.18 23.79 14.98
C ALA A 10 -10.01 23.46 13.49
N LEU A 11 -9.94 24.48 12.64
CA LEU A 11 -9.70 24.29 11.20
C LEU A 11 -8.30 23.71 10.92
N ALA A 12 -7.27 24.18 11.62
CA ALA A 12 -5.91 23.67 11.46
C ALA A 12 -5.79 22.21 11.90
N LEU A 13 -6.47 21.81 12.98
CA LEU A 13 -6.53 20.42 13.44
C LEU A 13 -7.31 19.53 12.47
N ALA A 14 -8.44 20.01 11.96
CA ALA A 14 -9.23 19.28 10.96
C ALA A 14 -8.41 19.06 9.67
N LEU A 15 -7.71 20.09 9.19
CA LEU A 15 -6.88 20.00 7.99
C LEU A 15 -5.70 19.04 8.19
N ARG A 16 -5.06 19.07 9.37
CA ARG A 16 -3.99 18.12 9.72
C ARG A 16 -4.49 16.68 9.77
N GLY A 17 -5.68 16.43 10.33
CA GLY A 17 -6.28 15.10 10.36
C GLY A 17 -6.56 14.55 8.96
N ILE A 18 -7.10 15.38 8.07
CA ILE A 18 -7.36 15.00 6.68
C ILE A 18 -6.05 14.68 5.93
N LEU A 19 -5.01 15.50 6.09
CA LEU A 19 -3.71 15.23 5.45
C LEU A 19 -3.03 13.97 5.99
N ALA A 20 -3.13 13.70 7.30
CA ALA A 20 -2.54 12.50 7.91
C ALA A 20 -3.20 11.22 7.41
N ALA A 21 -4.55 11.18 7.34
CA ALA A 21 -5.29 10.05 6.80
C ALA A 21 -4.97 9.78 5.31
N ALA A 22 -4.78 10.85 4.53
CA ALA A 22 -4.36 10.73 3.13
C ALA A 22 -2.94 10.16 3.00
N ALA A 23 -2.02 10.57 3.88
CA ALA A 23 -0.63 10.07 3.88
C ALA A 23 -0.51 8.60 4.28
N GLU A 24 -1.39 8.10 5.15
CA GLU A 24 -1.42 6.69 5.55
C GLU A 24 -1.88 5.78 4.41
N THR A 25 -2.89 6.22 3.65
CA THR A 25 -3.35 5.53 2.43
C THR A 25 -2.28 5.49 1.33
N ALA A 26 -1.43 6.51 1.26
CA ALA A 26 -0.40 6.65 0.22
C ALA A 26 0.91 5.91 0.51
N ARG A 27 1.05 5.31 1.69
CA ARG A 27 2.28 4.62 2.06
C ARG A 27 2.36 3.32 1.25
N GLN A 28 3.06 3.34 0.13
CA GLN A 28 3.34 2.15 -0.66
C GLN A 28 4.19 1.21 0.20
N PRO A 29 3.62 0.10 0.69
CA PRO A 29 4.38 -0.77 1.56
C PRO A 29 5.51 -1.41 0.75
N MET A 30 6.70 -1.44 1.34
CA MET A 30 7.85 -2.27 0.89
C MET A 30 8.62 -1.80 -0.36
N LEU A 31 8.59 -0.52 -0.72
CA LEU A 31 9.49 0.01 -1.76
C LEU A 31 10.97 -0.11 -1.35
N GLY A 32 11.78 -0.74 -2.20
CA GLY A 32 13.21 -0.97 -1.94
C GLY A 32 13.50 -2.14 -1.00
N GLU A 33 12.47 -2.71 -0.38
CA GLU A 33 12.57 -3.95 0.38
C GLU A 33 12.44 -5.17 -0.56
N PRO A 34 13.05 -6.31 -0.23
CA PRO A 34 12.81 -7.54 -0.97
C PRO A 34 11.32 -7.90 -0.94
N ALA A 35 10.77 -8.28 -2.10
CA ALA A 35 9.41 -8.80 -2.17
C ALA A 35 9.25 -10.05 -1.28
N PRO A 36 8.14 -10.20 -0.52
CA PRO A 36 7.88 -11.37 0.30
C PRO A 36 7.94 -12.67 -0.50
N THR A 37 8.54 -13.70 0.08
CA THR A 37 8.56 -15.05 -0.51
C THR A 37 7.19 -15.69 -0.43
N PHE A 38 6.72 -16.27 -1.52
CA PHE A 38 5.50 -17.08 -1.54
C PHE A 38 5.60 -18.19 -2.58
N ARG A 39 4.78 -19.22 -2.40
CA ARG A 39 4.64 -20.34 -3.34
C ARG A 39 3.17 -20.61 -3.59
N LEU A 40 2.79 -20.74 -4.86
CA LEU A 40 1.42 -20.98 -5.29
C LEU A 40 1.40 -22.12 -6.31
N GLN A 41 0.26 -22.78 -6.44
CA GLN A 41 0.02 -23.65 -7.58
C GLN A 41 -0.43 -22.78 -8.76
N ASP A 42 0.23 -22.94 -9.90
CA ASP A 42 -0.23 -22.36 -11.15
C ASP A 42 -1.60 -22.94 -11.55
N LEU A 43 -2.47 -22.09 -12.08
CA LEU A 43 -3.87 -22.46 -12.38
C LEU A 43 -4.01 -23.36 -13.60
N LEU A 44 -3.08 -23.29 -14.57
CA LEU A 44 -3.17 -24.09 -15.80
C LEU A 44 -2.54 -25.48 -15.63
N SER A 45 -1.35 -25.54 -15.03
CA SER A 45 -0.56 -26.76 -14.93
C SER A 45 -0.67 -27.46 -13.58
N GLY A 46 -1.16 -26.78 -12.53
CA GLY A 46 -1.13 -27.25 -11.14
C GLY A 46 0.28 -27.32 -10.54
N LYS A 47 1.32 -26.93 -11.29
CA LYS A 47 2.70 -26.95 -10.80
C LYS A 47 2.87 -25.90 -9.71
N THR A 48 3.60 -26.25 -8.66
CA THR A 48 4.04 -25.26 -7.68
C THR A 48 5.11 -24.34 -8.28
N ILE A 49 4.89 -23.04 -8.17
CA ILE A 49 5.82 -21.98 -8.56
C ILE A 49 6.08 -21.05 -7.37
N SER A 50 7.33 -20.63 -7.21
CA SER A 50 7.74 -19.64 -6.21
C SER A 50 8.14 -18.31 -6.87
N LEU A 51 8.10 -17.21 -6.11
CA LEU A 51 8.59 -15.92 -6.60
C LEU A 51 10.10 -15.98 -6.89
N GLU A 52 10.83 -16.78 -6.12
CA GLU A 52 12.27 -16.98 -6.24
C GLU A 52 12.66 -17.65 -7.57
N ASP A 53 11.81 -18.51 -8.12
CA ASP A 53 12.01 -19.14 -9.43
C ASP A 53 12.03 -18.11 -10.58
N LEU A 54 11.48 -16.91 -10.36
CA LEU A 54 11.37 -15.84 -11.36
C LEU A 54 12.47 -14.77 -11.24
N ARG A 55 13.47 -14.97 -10.37
CA ARG A 55 14.60 -14.02 -10.23
C ARG A 55 15.35 -13.80 -11.55
N GLY A 56 15.96 -12.62 -11.66
CA GLY A 56 16.65 -12.18 -12.88
C GLY A 56 15.71 -11.61 -13.96
N ARG A 57 14.41 -11.49 -13.67
CA ARG A 57 13.41 -10.89 -14.54
C ARG A 57 12.66 -9.77 -13.81
N PHE A 58 12.17 -8.79 -14.56
CA PHE A 58 11.15 -7.89 -14.03
C PHE A 58 9.81 -8.62 -13.99
N VAL A 59 9.18 -8.63 -12.83
CA VAL A 59 7.92 -9.33 -12.57
C VAL A 59 6.90 -8.33 -12.05
N VAL A 60 5.68 -8.40 -12.58
CA VAL A 60 4.54 -7.63 -12.09
C VAL A 60 3.65 -8.57 -11.28
N LEU A 61 3.40 -8.25 -10.02
CA LEU A 61 2.45 -8.97 -9.18
C LEU A 61 1.06 -8.35 -9.33
N HIS A 62 0.12 -9.15 -9.83
CA HIS A 62 -1.28 -8.78 -9.95
C HIS A 62 -2.12 -9.64 -9.01
N PHE A 63 -2.85 -9.00 -8.11
CA PHE A 63 -3.81 -9.65 -7.22
C PHE A 63 -5.21 -9.30 -7.70
N GLY A 64 -6.02 -10.31 -8.02
CA GLY A 64 -7.35 -10.12 -8.58
C GLY A 64 -8.27 -11.30 -8.30
N ALA A 65 -9.56 -11.07 -8.45
CA ALA A 65 -10.61 -12.07 -8.35
C ALA A 65 -11.80 -11.67 -9.24
N SER A 66 -12.66 -12.63 -9.58
CA SER A 66 -13.78 -12.42 -10.52
C SER A 66 -15.10 -11.99 -9.87
N TRP A 67 -15.13 -11.84 -8.54
CA TRP A 67 -16.33 -11.47 -7.78
C TRP A 67 -16.52 -9.96 -7.69
#